data_AF-A0A540V7N6-F1
#
_entry.id   AF-A0A540V7N6-F1
#
_cell.length_a   1.000
_cell.length_b   1.000
_cell.length_c   1.000
_cell.angle_alpha   90.00
_cell.angle_beta   90.00
_cell.angle_gamma   90.00
#
_symmetry.space_group_name_H-M   'P 1'
#
loop_
_entity.id
_entity.type
_entity.pdbx_description
1 polymer ?
#
loop_
_entity_poly.entity_id
_entity_poly.type
_entity_poly.pdbx_seq_one_letter_code
_entity_poly.pdbx_strand_id
1 'polypeptide(L)'
;WMQDERWIYKKYRGLEFVTTRQTDEELKVQEIIDEMKGYIREPLLELEKELKKASNGREIASALFHCMEKLQVYEKLQALKDQDIEMGRLEEAMEHDQAWNQWVNVLDQFAVMFGDVPLTLEEAAKILDEGYHALHFSKIPPAIDEVTVSTVEFSRFDNMKVVFVIGMNDGVYPMRIDYEGLINDGEREWFSNIEMELFPTSKHRLMEENFYLYRAFSSPTDRLYVTYSNSDEESKALL
;
A
#
# COMPACT_ATOMS: atom_id res chain seq x y z
N TRP A 1 -24.69 9.81 14.02
CA TRP A 1 -23.59 10.75 14.31
C TRP A 1 -23.74 12.09 13.58
N MET A 2 -24.33 12.13 12.37
CA MET A 2 -24.67 13.40 11.67
C MET A 2 -25.68 14.29 12.41
N GLN A 3 -26.54 13.72 13.26
CA GLN A 3 -27.52 14.47 14.05
C GLN A 3 -26.85 15.24 15.20
N ASP A 4 -27.21 16.53 15.33
CA ASP A 4 -26.80 17.41 16.43
C ASP A 4 -27.38 17.00 17.79
N GLU A 5 -28.37 16.11 17.80
CA GLU A 5 -29.01 15.69 19.03
C GLU A 5 -28.02 14.99 19.97
N ARG A 6 -28.08 15.39 21.25
CA ARG A 6 -27.30 14.80 22.34
C ARG A 6 -27.76 13.37 22.59
N TRP A 7 -26.81 12.48 22.83
CA TRP A 7 -27.14 11.11 23.18
C TRP A 7 -27.52 11.05 24.65
N ILE A 8 -28.75 10.64 24.94
CA ILE A 8 -29.22 10.52 26.33
C ILE A 8 -28.70 9.21 26.90
N TYR A 9 -27.83 9.29 27.91
CA TYR A 9 -27.34 8.11 28.63
C TYR A 9 -28.21 7.81 29.84
N LYS A 10 -28.63 6.55 29.99
CA LYS A 10 -29.39 6.09 31.14
C LYS A 10 -29.11 4.63 31.46
N LYS A 11 -28.87 4.32 32.74
CA LYS A 11 -28.73 2.94 33.22
C LYS A 11 -30.11 2.37 33.51
N TYR A 12 -30.49 1.31 32.79
CA TYR A 12 -31.70 0.57 33.10
C TYR A 12 -31.50 -0.22 34.39
N ARG A 13 -32.27 0.11 35.44
CA ARG A 13 -32.34 -0.67 36.70
C ARG A 13 -33.76 -1.25 36.82
N GLY A 14 -33.93 -2.53 36.50
CA GLY A 14 -35.20 -3.26 36.62
C GLY A 14 -36.11 -3.25 35.38
N LEU A 15 -37.31 -3.83 35.52
CA LEU A 15 -38.35 -3.93 34.48
C LEU A 15 -39.23 -2.66 34.36
N GLU A 16 -39.03 -1.67 35.24
CA GLU A 16 -39.71 -0.37 35.15
C GLU A 16 -38.97 0.53 34.17
N PHE A 17 -39.43 0.51 32.93
CA PHE A 17 -39.04 1.46 31.92
C PHE A 17 -39.66 2.83 32.30
N VAL A 18 -38.82 3.85 32.47
CA VAL A 18 -39.16 5.29 32.59
C VAL A 18 -39.29 5.84 34.04
N THR A 19 -38.17 5.99 34.72
CA THR A 19 -37.97 7.16 35.60
C THR A 19 -37.66 8.43 34.75
N THR A 20 -38.27 9.58 35.03
CA THR A 20 -38.08 10.79 34.18
C THR A 20 -36.79 11.57 34.48
N ARG A 21 -36.09 11.25 35.58
CA ARG A 21 -34.91 11.99 36.04
C ARG A 21 -33.64 11.15 35.88
N GLN A 22 -32.63 11.74 35.24
CA GLN A 22 -31.26 11.22 35.24
C GLN A 22 -30.58 11.52 36.57
N THR A 23 -29.73 10.61 37.01
CA THR A 23 -28.84 10.78 38.16
C THR A 23 -27.59 11.56 37.78
N ASP A 24 -26.91 12.16 38.76
CA ASP A 24 -25.66 12.92 38.53
C ASP A 24 -24.56 12.06 37.90
N GLU A 25 -24.52 10.75 38.18
CA GLU A 25 -23.61 9.81 37.51
C GLU A 25 -23.95 9.62 36.03
N GLU A 26 -25.23 9.56 35.69
CA GLU A 26 -25.68 9.40 34.29
C GLU A 26 -25.43 10.67 33.48
N LEU A 27 -25.58 11.85 34.08
CA LEU A 27 -25.24 13.13 33.46
C LEU A 27 -23.73 13.23 33.17
N LYS A 28 -22.87 12.80 34.11
CA LYS A 28 -21.41 12.77 33.88
C LYS A 28 -21.01 11.83 32.74
N VAL A 29 -21.61 10.64 32.68
CA VAL A 29 -21.34 9.70 31.58
C VAL A 29 -21.84 10.27 30.26
N GLN A 30 -22.99 10.95 30.27
CA GLN A 30 -23.51 11.65 29.09
C GLN A 30 -22.56 12.76 28.61
N GLU A 31 -22.00 13.57 29.52
CA GLU A 31 -21.01 14.60 29.19
C GLU A 31 -19.77 14.00 28.51
N ILE A 32 -19.23 12.89 29.04
CA ILE A 32 -18.10 12.18 28.43
C ILE A 32 -18.46 11.68 27.02
N ILE A 33 -19.66 11.14 26.82
CA ILE A 33 -20.13 10.67 25.51
C ILE A 33 -20.22 11.83 24.52
N ASP A 34 -20.80 12.96 24.94
CA ASP A 34 -20.92 14.14 24.09
C ASP A 34 -19.54 14.75 23.76
N GLU A 35 -18.60 14.76 24.71
CA GLU A 35 -17.22 15.20 24.50
C GLU A 35 -16.48 14.30 23.50
N MET A 36 -16.54 12.98 23.67
CA MET A 36 -15.96 12.01 22.74
C MET A 36 -16.58 12.10 21.34
N LYS A 37 -17.91 12.32 21.27
CA LYS A 37 -18.61 12.57 20.02
C LYS A 37 -18.08 13.84 19.35
N GLY A 38 -17.86 14.92 20.11
CA GLY A 38 -17.26 16.16 19.62
C GLY A 38 -15.88 15.95 19.02
N TYR A 39 -15.01 15.24 19.73
CA TYR A 39 -13.63 14.96 19.30
C TYR A 39 -13.54 14.28 17.92
N ILE A 40 -14.46 13.38 17.62
CA ILE A 40 -14.50 12.68 16.32
C ILE A 40 -15.27 13.50 15.27
N ARG A 41 -16.39 14.11 15.66
CA ARG A 41 -17.32 14.74 14.72
C ARG A 41 -16.81 16.08 14.19
N GLU A 42 -16.19 16.90 15.03
CA GLU A 42 -15.77 18.25 14.64
C GLU A 42 -14.75 18.25 13.49
N PRO A 43 -13.67 17.45 13.51
CA PRO A 43 -12.71 17.41 12.41
C PRO A 43 -13.33 16.90 11.11
N LEU A 44 -14.22 15.90 11.19
CA LEU A 44 -14.88 15.33 10.02
C LEU A 44 -15.87 16.30 9.37
N LEU A 45 -16.63 17.06 10.16
CA LEU A 45 -17.55 18.07 9.64
C LEU A 45 -16.80 19.24 8.98
N GLU A 46 -15.67 19.64 9.55
CA GLU A 46 -14.84 20.68 8.96
C GLU A 46 -14.22 20.21 7.66
N LEU A 47 -13.68 18.99 7.61
CA LEU A 47 -13.18 18.38 6.38
C LEU A 47 -14.29 18.32 5.32
N GLU A 48 -15.49 17.83 5.68
CA GLU A 48 -16.63 17.78 4.76
C GLU A 48 -16.96 19.18 4.20
N LYS A 49 -16.92 20.21 5.05
CA LYS A 49 -17.19 21.60 4.66
C LYS A 49 -16.11 22.16 3.74
N GLU A 50 -14.84 21.86 3.98
CA GLU A 50 -13.73 22.28 3.10
C GLU A 50 -13.80 21.57 1.76
N LEU A 51 -14.01 20.26 1.75
CA LEU A 51 -14.12 19.49 0.52
C LEU A 51 -15.33 19.93 -0.32
N LYS A 52 -16.49 20.21 0.28
CA LYS A 52 -17.67 20.72 -0.45
C LYS A 52 -17.44 22.08 -1.12
N LYS A 53 -16.49 22.87 -0.64
CA LYS A 53 -16.10 24.15 -1.24
C LYS A 53 -15.03 23.99 -2.31
N ALA A 54 -14.28 22.90 -2.27
CA ALA A 54 -13.21 22.63 -3.19
C ALA A 54 -13.75 22.35 -4.60
N SER A 55 -13.14 22.99 -5.58
CA SER A 55 -13.55 22.97 -6.99
C SER A 55 -12.50 22.36 -7.90
N ASN A 56 -11.25 22.25 -7.44
CA ASN A 56 -10.11 21.75 -8.18
C ASN A 56 -9.23 20.84 -7.31
N GLY A 57 -8.31 20.11 -7.94
CA GLY A 57 -7.45 19.15 -7.23
C GLY A 57 -6.58 19.78 -6.14
N ARG A 58 -6.13 21.03 -6.30
CA ARG A 58 -5.32 21.73 -5.30
C ARG A 58 -6.10 22.02 -4.03
N GLU A 59 -7.34 22.50 -4.16
CA GLU A 59 -8.22 22.77 -3.01
C GLU A 59 -8.58 21.48 -2.26
N ILE A 60 -8.82 20.37 -2.99
CA ILE A 60 -9.08 19.06 -2.39
C ILE A 60 -7.86 18.56 -1.62
N ALA A 61 -6.67 18.58 -2.24
CA ALA A 61 -5.43 18.15 -1.60
C ALA A 61 -5.11 19.00 -0.35
N SER A 62 -5.33 20.32 -0.44
CA SER A 62 -5.12 21.23 0.70
C SER A 62 -6.06 20.92 1.86
N ALA A 63 -7.34 20.67 1.59
CA ALA A 63 -8.31 20.30 2.62
C ALA A 63 -7.93 18.99 3.33
N LEU A 64 -7.46 17.99 2.58
CA LEU A 64 -6.97 16.73 3.15
C LEU A 64 -5.72 16.95 4.01
N PHE A 65 -4.75 17.72 3.53
CA PHE A 65 -3.53 18.04 4.26
C PHE A 65 -3.81 18.83 5.55
N HIS A 66 -4.62 19.88 5.49
CA HIS A 66 -5.01 20.66 6.67
C HIS A 66 -5.75 19.82 7.71
N CYS A 67 -6.58 18.86 7.28
CA CYS A 67 -7.22 17.94 8.21
C CYS A 67 -6.18 17.09 8.98
N MET A 68 -5.18 16.55 8.29
CA MET A 68 -4.10 15.78 8.95
C MET A 68 -3.26 16.65 9.88
N GLU A 69 -2.95 17.89 9.48
CA GLU A 69 -2.23 18.85 10.31
C GLU A 69 -3.04 19.21 11.58
N LYS A 70 -4.33 19.53 11.43
CA LYS A 70 -5.21 19.84 12.57
C LYS A 70 -5.35 18.66 13.54
N LEU A 71 -5.37 17.45 13.02
CA LEU A 71 -5.40 16.22 13.81
C LEU A 71 -4.04 15.82 14.39
N GLN A 72 -2.97 16.57 14.08
CA GLN A 72 -1.59 16.32 14.50
C GLN A 72 -1.15 14.88 14.19
N VAL A 73 -1.48 14.41 12.99
CA VAL A 73 -1.22 13.02 12.59
C VAL A 73 0.27 12.75 12.51
N TYR A 74 1.06 13.69 12.00
CA TYR A 74 2.50 13.51 11.91
C TYR A 74 3.15 13.35 13.29
N GLU A 75 2.78 14.18 14.27
CA GLU A 75 3.28 14.09 15.64
C GLU A 75 2.90 12.77 16.31
N LYS A 76 1.68 12.28 16.05
CA LYS A 76 1.24 10.96 16.54
C LYS A 76 2.04 9.83 15.90
N LEU A 77 2.36 9.91 14.60
CA LEU A 77 3.22 8.95 13.92
C LEU A 77 4.65 8.98 14.48
N GLN A 78 5.20 10.15 14.81
CA GLN A 78 6.51 10.25 15.47
C GLN A 78 6.49 9.61 16.87
N ALA A 79 5.42 9.80 17.64
CA ALA A 79 5.28 9.15 18.94
C ALA A 79 5.18 7.62 18.83
N LEU A 80 4.48 7.10 17.81
CA LEU A 80 4.41 5.66 17.53
C LEU A 80 5.77 5.10 17.12
N LYS A 81 6.50 5.83 16.28
CA LYS A 81 7.87 5.47 15.89
C LYS A 81 8.80 5.40 17.10
N ASP A 82 8.79 6.38 17.99
CA ASP A 82 9.61 6.38 19.20
C ASP A 82 9.27 5.17 20.09
N GLN A 83 7.98 4.85 20.22
CA GLN A 83 7.51 3.67 20.94
C GLN A 83 8.00 2.36 20.30
N ASP A 84 7.99 2.24 18.98
CA ASP A 84 8.49 1.05 18.28
C ASP A 84 10.01 0.90 18.42
N ILE A 85 10.76 2.01 18.38
CA ILE A 85 12.21 2.02 18.65
C ILE A 85 12.51 1.52 20.07
N GLU A 86 11.77 2.00 21.07
CA GLU A 86 11.93 1.56 22.47
C GLU A 86 11.66 0.06 22.64
N MET A 87 10.76 -0.50 21.83
CA MET A 87 10.46 -1.93 21.83
C MET A 87 11.38 -2.76 20.92
N GLY A 88 12.37 -2.15 20.27
CA GLY A 88 13.31 -2.81 19.35
C GLY A 88 12.72 -3.19 18.00
N ARG A 89 11.54 -2.66 17.66
CA ARG A 89 10.81 -2.84 16.38
C ARG A 89 11.25 -1.79 15.37
N LEU A 90 12.49 -1.94 14.88
CA LEU A 90 13.10 -0.94 13.99
C LEU A 90 12.46 -0.88 12.61
N GLU A 91 11.94 -2.00 12.12
CA GLU A 91 11.26 -2.07 10.82
C GLU A 91 9.97 -1.27 10.85
N GLU A 92 9.10 -1.56 11.82
CA GLU A 92 7.83 -0.86 12.04
C GLU A 92 8.06 0.63 12.32
N ALA A 93 9.11 0.98 13.08
CA ALA A 93 9.50 2.37 13.30
C ALA A 93 9.81 3.11 11.98
N MET A 94 10.47 2.46 11.02
CA MET A 94 10.76 3.04 9.71
C MET A 94 9.51 3.16 8.83
N GLU A 95 8.53 2.27 8.98
CA GLU A 95 7.29 2.30 8.20
C GLU A 95 6.46 3.57 8.49
N HIS A 96 6.42 4.06 9.74
CA HIS A 96 5.67 5.29 10.07
C HIS A 96 6.14 6.52 9.29
N ASP A 97 7.46 6.74 9.22
CA ASP A 97 8.03 7.85 8.44
C ASP A 97 7.76 7.67 6.94
N GLN A 98 7.88 6.45 6.44
CA GLN A 98 7.63 6.16 5.04
C GLN A 98 6.16 6.38 4.67
N ALA A 99 5.23 5.95 5.52
CA ALA A 99 3.80 6.13 5.32
C ALA A 99 3.44 7.62 5.18
N TRP A 100 3.96 8.45 6.08
CA TRP A 100 3.74 9.91 5.99
C TRP A 100 4.31 10.51 4.71
N ASN A 101 5.59 10.22 4.42
CA ASN A 101 6.26 10.79 3.25
C ASN A 101 5.60 10.35 1.93
N GLN A 102 5.20 9.09 1.82
CA GLN A 102 4.52 8.58 0.64
C GLN A 102 3.11 9.18 0.51
N TRP A 103 2.38 9.32 1.61
CA TRP A 103 1.07 9.95 1.62
C TRP A 103 1.13 11.41 1.12
N VAL A 104 2.07 12.20 1.65
CA VAL A 104 2.30 13.57 1.22
C VAL A 104 2.71 13.63 -0.25
N ASN A 105 3.59 12.74 -0.70
CA ASN A 105 4.07 12.72 -2.09
C ASN A 105 2.92 12.46 -3.08
N VAL A 106 2.02 11.52 -2.78
CA VAL A 106 0.84 11.28 -3.63
C VAL A 106 -0.06 12.52 -3.70
N LEU A 107 -0.29 13.20 -2.57
CA LEU A 107 -1.05 14.45 -2.57
C LEU A 107 -0.37 15.57 -3.36
N ASP A 108 0.94 15.73 -3.23
CA ASP A 108 1.71 16.74 -3.96
C ASP A 108 1.62 16.48 -5.48
N GLN A 109 1.81 15.22 -5.91
CA GLN A 109 1.65 14.85 -7.32
C GLN A 109 0.22 15.10 -7.81
N PHE A 110 -0.79 14.75 -7.00
CA PHE A 110 -2.18 15.01 -7.31
C PHE A 110 -2.44 16.51 -7.49
N ALA A 111 -1.94 17.35 -6.58
CA ALA A 111 -2.07 18.81 -6.66
C ALA A 111 -1.31 19.42 -7.85
N VAL A 112 -0.18 18.82 -8.26
CA VAL A 112 0.58 19.26 -9.44
C VAL A 112 -0.18 18.91 -10.73
N MET A 113 -0.69 17.68 -10.84
CA MET A 113 -1.34 17.19 -12.06
C MET A 113 -2.74 17.77 -12.25
N PHE A 114 -3.48 17.96 -11.15
CA PHE A 114 -4.89 18.33 -11.17
C PHE A 114 -5.19 19.69 -10.53
N GLY A 115 -4.15 20.48 -10.25
CA GLY A 115 -4.26 21.68 -9.44
C GLY A 115 -5.25 22.72 -9.96
N ASP A 116 -5.32 22.89 -11.28
CA ASP A 116 -6.22 23.83 -11.94
C ASP A 116 -7.34 23.12 -12.74
N VAL A 117 -7.47 21.80 -12.57
CA VAL A 117 -8.47 20.98 -13.24
C VAL A 117 -9.72 20.91 -12.38
N PRO A 118 -10.91 21.29 -12.90
CA PRO A 118 -12.15 21.11 -12.17
C PRO A 118 -12.44 19.62 -12.00
N LEU A 119 -12.63 19.19 -10.76
CA LEU A 119 -12.81 17.78 -10.39
C LEU A 119 -13.93 17.65 -9.36
N THR A 120 -14.77 16.63 -9.53
CA THR A 120 -15.70 16.22 -8.48
C THR A 120 -14.96 15.49 -7.36
N LEU A 121 -15.54 15.49 -6.15
CA LEU A 121 -15.00 14.69 -5.04
C LEU A 121 -14.90 13.21 -5.39
N GLU A 122 -15.88 12.65 -6.12
CA GLU A 122 -15.88 11.22 -6.45
C GLU A 122 -14.76 10.85 -7.42
N GLU A 123 -14.45 11.72 -8.39
CA GLU A 123 -13.32 11.54 -9.30
C GLU A 123 -11.98 11.67 -8.56
N ALA A 124 -11.83 12.71 -7.73
CA ALA A 124 -10.64 12.91 -6.93
C ALA A 124 -10.38 11.73 -5.98
N ALA A 125 -11.43 11.21 -5.32
CA ALA A 125 -11.34 10.06 -4.44
C ALA A 125 -10.84 8.82 -5.18
N LYS A 126 -11.37 8.53 -6.38
CA LYS A 126 -10.91 7.39 -7.21
C LYS A 126 -9.44 7.53 -7.60
N ILE A 127 -9.03 8.71 -8.05
CA ILE A 127 -7.64 8.95 -8.48
C ILE A 127 -6.68 8.79 -7.30
N LEU A 128 -7.03 9.34 -6.14
CA LEU A 128 -6.23 9.22 -4.93
C LEU A 128 -6.19 7.78 -4.41
N ASP A 129 -7.31 7.06 -4.46
CA ASP A 129 -7.39 5.64 -4.08
C ASP A 129 -6.43 4.77 -4.91
N GLU A 130 -6.45 4.94 -6.24
CA GLU A 130 -5.50 4.28 -7.15
C GLU A 130 -4.04 4.71 -6.87
N GLY A 131 -3.82 6.01 -6.59
CA GLY A 131 -2.50 6.54 -6.25
C GLY A 131 -1.93 5.92 -4.97
N TYR A 132 -2.76 5.74 -3.93
CA TYR A 132 -2.35 5.10 -2.69
C TYR A 132 -2.24 3.57 -2.82
N HIS A 133 -3.05 2.94 -3.67
CA HIS A 133 -2.94 1.50 -3.96
C HIS A 133 -1.60 1.11 -4.60
N ALA A 134 -0.99 2.02 -5.37
CA ALA A 134 0.32 1.80 -5.97
C ALA A 134 1.51 1.98 -5.00
N LEU A 135 1.27 2.43 -3.76
CA LEU A 135 2.33 2.65 -2.79
C LEU A 135 2.87 1.33 -2.22
N HIS A 136 4.18 1.28 -2.08
CA HIS A 136 4.90 0.15 -1.48
C HIS A 136 5.97 0.71 -0.55
N PHE A 137 6.12 0.12 0.64
CA PHE A 137 7.21 0.47 1.52
C PHE A 137 8.57 0.12 0.88
N SER A 138 9.55 0.97 1.14
CA SER A 138 10.92 0.75 0.68
C SER A 138 11.49 -0.48 1.36
N LYS A 139 12.26 -1.26 0.61
CA LYS A 139 12.92 -2.46 1.14
C LYS A 139 13.88 -2.10 2.28
N ILE A 140 13.90 -2.93 3.30
CA ILE A 140 14.83 -2.83 4.43
C ILE A 140 16.26 -2.82 3.89
N PRO A 141 17.14 -1.90 4.35
CA PRO A 141 18.55 -1.90 3.97
C PRO A 141 19.22 -3.24 4.31
N PRO A 142 20.11 -3.76 3.45
CA PRO A 142 20.77 -5.04 3.68
C PRO A 142 21.68 -5.00 4.92
N ALA A 143 21.73 -6.11 5.66
CA ALA A 143 22.57 -6.30 6.83
C ALA A 143 23.95 -6.91 6.47
N ILE A 144 24.88 -6.95 7.44
CA ILE A 144 26.24 -7.51 7.23
C ILE A 144 26.21 -9.03 7.04
N ASP A 145 25.34 -9.73 7.77
CA ASP A 145 25.18 -11.19 7.70
C ASP A 145 23.72 -11.51 7.39
N GLU A 146 23.43 -11.77 6.12
CA GLU A 146 22.08 -11.96 5.62
C GLU A 146 22.02 -13.04 4.53
N VAL A 147 20.82 -13.57 4.34
CA VAL A 147 20.48 -14.39 3.18
C VAL A 147 19.71 -13.53 2.20
N THR A 148 20.30 -13.26 1.03
CA THR A 148 19.63 -12.49 -0.02
C THR A 148 18.59 -13.34 -0.74
N VAL A 149 17.34 -12.89 -0.74
CA VAL A 149 16.23 -13.48 -1.51
C VAL A 149 15.83 -12.51 -2.62
N SER A 150 15.91 -12.95 -3.87
CA SER A 150 15.54 -12.13 -5.04
C SER A 150 15.04 -13.00 -6.19
N THR A 151 14.33 -12.40 -7.12
CA THR A 151 13.97 -13.01 -8.40
C THR A 151 15.18 -13.07 -9.33
N VAL A 152 15.19 -14.03 -10.25
CA VAL A 152 16.33 -14.30 -11.13
C VAL A 152 16.59 -13.14 -12.10
N GLU A 153 15.55 -12.49 -12.60
CA GLU A 153 15.63 -11.39 -13.58
C GLU A 153 16.42 -10.17 -13.08
N PHE A 154 16.17 -9.75 -11.83
CA PHE A 154 16.76 -8.51 -11.29
C PHE A 154 18.03 -8.74 -10.46
N SER A 155 18.43 -9.99 -10.27
CA SER A 155 19.54 -10.33 -9.40
C SER A 155 20.91 -10.27 -10.09
N ARG A 156 21.90 -9.73 -9.38
CA ARG A 156 23.33 -9.89 -9.72
C ARG A 156 23.99 -10.75 -8.66
N PHE A 157 23.79 -12.05 -8.76
CA PHE A 157 24.45 -13.02 -7.91
C PHE A 157 25.79 -13.41 -8.56
N ASP A 158 26.84 -12.63 -8.33
CA ASP A 158 28.17 -13.03 -8.78
C ASP A 158 28.96 -13.57 -7.57
N ASN A 159 29.55 -14.77 -7.71
CA ASN A 159 30.41 -15.42 -6.71
C ASN A 159 29.75 -15.73 -5.35
N MET A 160 28.49 -16.12 -5.35
CA MET A 160 27.83 -16.61 -4.12
C MET A 160 28.41 -17.99 -3.76
N LYS A 161 28.61 -18.30 -2.48
CA LYS A 161 29.09 -19.66 -2.11
C LYS A 161 28.04 -20.73 -2.37
N VAL A 162 26.80 -20.43 -2.01
CA VAL A 162 25.67 -21.35 -2.10
C VAL A 162 24.46 -20.61 -2.67
N VAL A 163 23.76 -21.24 -3.61
CA VAL A 163 22.57 -20.69 -4.25
C VAL A 163 21.42 -21.70 -4.18
N PHE A 164 20.24 -21.22 -3.82
CA PHE A 164 18.98 -21.98 -3.82
C PHE A 164 18.06 -21.41 -4.90
N VAL A 165 17.75 -22.23 -5.91
CA VAL A 165 16.76 -21.92 -6.93
C VAL A 165 15.46 -22.64 -6.56
N ILE A 166 14.43 -21.86 -6.27
CA ILE A 166 13.16 -22.34 -5.69
C ILE A 166 12.04 -22.18 -6.71
N GLY A 167 11.11 -23.14 -6.75
CA GLY A 167 9.90 -23.05 -7.57
C GLY A 167 10.11 -23.43 -9.03
N MET A 168 11.01 -24.37 -9.31
CA MET A 168 11.20 -24.92 -10.67
C MET A 168 10.06 -25.89 -11.04
N ASN A 169 8.86 -25.34 -11.15
CA ASN A 169 7.61 -26.03 -11.51
C ASN A 169 7.17 -25.65 -12.93
N ASP A 170 6.49 -26.53 -13.66
CA ASP A 170 6.01 -26.24 -15.01
C ASP A 170 5.01 -25.07 -14.98
N GLY A 171 5.26 -24.09 -15.84
CA GLY A 171 4.49 -22.85 -15.93
C GLY A 171 4.87 -21.76 -14.92
N VAL A 172 5.58 -22.09 -13.84
CA VAL A 172 6.32 -21.11 -13.02
C VAL A 172 7.67 -20.82 -13.67
N TYR A 173 8.34 -21.87 -14.12
CA TYR A 173 9.54 -21.78 -14.93
C TYR A 173 9.58 -22.89 -16.01
N PRO A 174 9.72 -22.56 -17.31
CA PRO A 174 9.66 -21.21 -17.86
C PRO A 174 8.29 -20.58 -17.61
N MET A 175 8.25 -19.27 -17.39
CA MET A 175 6.99 -18.58 -17.11
C MET A 175 6.12 -18.66 -18.36
N ARG A 176 4.85 -19.02 -18.19
CA ARG A 176 3.88 -18.87 -19.27
C ARG A 176 3.62 -17.38 -19.47
N ILE A 177 4.24 -16.81 -20.51
CA ILE A 177 4.06 -15.40 -20.86
C ILE A 177 2.67 -15.24 -21.46
N ASP A 178 1.73 -14.78 -20.64
CA ASP A 178 0.45 -14.28 -21.14
C ASP A 178 0.67 -12.94 -21.86
N TYR A 179 -0.02 -12.74 -22.98
CA TYR A 179 0.05 -11.46 -23.70
C TYR A 179 -0.71 -10.40 -22.92
N GLU A 180 0.03 -9.52 -22.29
CA GLU A 180 -0.48 -8.25 -21.78
C GLU A 180 0.10 -7.08 -22.57
N GLY A 181 -0.78 -6.14 -22.96
CA GLY A 181 -0.40 -4.89 -23.58
C GLY A 181 -1.23 -4.50 -24.81
N LEU A 182 -1.07 -3.25 -25.23
CA LEU A 182 -1.76 -2.67 -26.39
C LEU A 182 -1.23 -3.20 -27.74
N ILE A 183 -0.02 -3.75 -27.76
CA ILE A 183 0.71 -4.16 -28.97
C ILE A 183 1.01 -5.66 -28.90
N ASN A 184 0.63 -6.40 -29.94
CA ASN A 184 0.89 -7.83 -30.06
C ASN A 184 2.25 -8.12 -30.75
N ASP A 185 2.69 -9.39 -30.77
CA ASP A 185 4.00 -9.72 -31.34
C ASP A 185 4.06 -9.58 -32.87
N GLY A 186 2.95 -9.78 -33.59
CA GLY A 186 2.91 -9.54 -35.03
C GLY A 186 3.15 -8.07 -35.36
N GLU A 187 2.59 -7.17 -34.56
CA GLU A 187 2.85 -5.73 -34.65
C GLU A 187 4.30 -5.40 -34.27
N ARG A 188 4.85 -6.00 -33.21
CA ARG A 188 6.27 -5.82 -32.83
C ARG A 188 7.23 -6.29 -33.93
N GLU A 189 6.96 -7.44 -34.55
CA GLU A 189 7.73 -7.94 -35.69
C GLU A 189 7.62 -7.00 -36.90
N TRP A 190 6.43 -6.47 -37.16
CA TRP A 190 6.23 -5.46 -38.20
C TRP A 190 7.07 -4.19 -37.95
N PHE A 191 7.07 -3.67 -36.71
CA PHE A 191 7.91 -2.53 -36.33
C PHE A 191 9.40 -2.84 -36.48
N SER A 192 9.85 -4.02 -36.07
CA SER A 192 11.25 -4.44 -36.24
C SER A 192 11.66 -4.49 -37.72
N ASN A 193 10.75 -4.87 -38.62
CA ASN A 193 11.01 -4.93 -40.06
C ASN A 193 11.15 -3.53 -40.70
N ILE A 194 10.64 -2.49 -40.07
CA ILE A 194 10.83 -1.08 -40.48
C ILE A 194 11.92 -0.38 -39.66
N GLU A 195 12.84 -1.16 -39.07
CA GLU A 195 13.95 -0.68 -38.25
C GLU A 195 13.51 0.15 -37.02
N MET A 196 12.28 -0.07 -36.55
CA MET A 196 11.78 0.51 -35.30
C MET A 196 11.76 -0.56 -34.21
N GLU A 197 12.72 -0.49 -33.30
CA GLU A 197 12.83 -1.44 -32.21
C GLU A 197 11.85 -1.11 -31.09
N LEU A 198 10.95 -2.06 -30.80
CA LEU A 198 10.05 -2.01 -29.65
C LEU A 198 10.51 -3.01 -28.58
N PHE A 199 9.80 -3.05 -27.46
CA PHE A 199 10.02 -4.03 -26.40
C PHE A 199 10.01 -5.47 -26.95
N PRO A 200 10.83 -6.40 -26.42
CA PRO A 200 10.99 -7.74 -26.98
C PRO A 200 9.69 -8.55 -27.09
N THR A 201 9.63 -9.36 -28.15
CA THR A 201 8.53 -10.33 -28.36
C THR A 201 8.53 -11.42 -27.29
N SER A 202 7.41 -12.12 -27.13
CA SER A 202 7.28 -13.23 -26.18
C SER A 202 8.30 -14.34 -26.48
N LYS A 203 8.62 -14.56 -27.76
CA LYS A 203 9.69 -15.48 -28.18
C LYS A 203 11.06 -15.06 -27.65
N HIS A 204 11.39 -13.77 -27.73
CA HIS A 204 12.65 -13.26 -27.23
C HIS A 204 12.72 -13.35 -25.70
N ARG A 205 11.63 -13.00 -25.00
CA ARG A 205 11.55 -13.13 -23.53
C ARG A 205 11.74 -14.58 -23.05
N LEU A 206 11.17 -15.56 -23.76
CA LEU A 206 11.42 -16.98 -23.46
C LEU A 206 12.91 -17.37 -23.64
N MET A 207 13.61 -16.74 -24.59
CA MET A 207 15.06 -16.93 -24.74
C MET A 207 15.85 -16.27 -23.60
N GLU A 208 15.41 -15.10 -23.13
CA GLU A 208 16.00 -14.40 -21.97
C GLU A 208 15.83 -15.20 -20.68
N GLU A 209 14.70 -15.88 -20.45
CA GLU A 209 14.52 -16.74 -19.29
C GLU A 209 15.61 -17.81 -19.17
N ASN A 210 15.90 -18.50 -20.29
CA ASN A 210 16.97 -19.50 -20.32
C ASN A 210 18.33 -18.90 -19.95
N PHE A 211 18.58 -17.66 -20.34
CA PHE A 211 19.79 -16.94 -19.96
C PHE A 211 19.81 -16.58 -18.47
N TYR A 212 18.69 -16.14 -17.90
CA TYR A 212 18.55 -15.88 -16.48
C TYR A 212 18.80 -17.14 -15.64
N LEU A 213 18.23 -18.28 -16.03
CA LEU A 213 18.48 -19.54 -15.34
C LEU A 213 19.94 -19.99 -15.45
N TYR A 214 20.54 -19.86 -16.63
CA TYR A 214 21.96 -20.14 -16.80
C TYR A 214 22.81 -19.31 -15.82
N ARG A 215 22.50 -18.01 -15.65
CA ARG A 215 23.18 -17.16 -14.66
C ARG A 215 22.94 -17.62 -13.24
N ALA A 216 21.71 -18.01 -12.88
CA ALA A 216 21.42 -18.55 -11.55
C ALA A 216 22.15 -19.87 -11.26
N PHE A 217 22.30 -20.74 -12.26
CA PHE A 217 22.97 -22.03 -12.10
C PHE A 217 24.50 -21.91 -12.09
N SER A 218 25.04 -20.87 -12.73
CA SER A 218 26.48 -20.61 -12.81
C SER A 218 27.01 -19.64 -11.75
N SER A 219 26.14 -19.03 -10.95
CA SER A 219 26.53 -18.12 -9.86
C SER A 219 27.19 -18.75 -8.62
N PRO A 220 26.87 -20.00 -8.19
CA PRO A 220 27.47 -20.56 -6.98
C PRO A 220 28.90 -21.06 -7.20
N THR A 221 29.80 -20.81 -6.24
CA THR A 221 31.16 -21.36 -6.24
C THR A 221 31.25 -22.76 -5.62
N ASP A 222 30.38 -23.08 -4.65
CA ASP A 222 30.50 -24.33 -3.87
C ASP A 222 29.32 -25.26 -4.10
N ARG A 223 28.07 -24.77 -3.98
CA ARG A 223 26.85 -25.61 -4.06
C ARG A 223 25.66 -24.92 -4.71
N LEU A 224 24.94 -25.67 -5.54
CA LEU A 224 23.66 -25.30 -6.12
C LEU A 224 22.58 -26.25 -5.58
N TYR A 225 21.47 -25.69 -5.13
CA TYR A 225 20.26 -26.43 -4.78
C TYR A 225 19.12 -25.99 -5.69
N VAL A 226 18.42 -26.95 -6.28
CA VAL A 226 17.26 -26.70 -7.13
C VAL A 226 16.06 -27.41 -6.53
N THR A 227 14.99 -26.67 -6.26
CA THR A 227 13.80 -27.19 -5.60
C THR A 227 12.54 -26.91 -6.41
N TYR A 228 11.59 -27.83 -6.33
CA TYR A 228 10.26 -27.75 -6.92
C TYR A 228 9.26 -28.30 -5.91
N SER A 229 8.01 -27.83 -5.95
CA SER A 229 6.94 -28.38 -5.10
C SER A 229 6.14 -29.44 -5.86
N ASN A 230 5.76 -30.52 -5.19
CA ASN A 230 4.90 -31.55 -5.80
C ASN A 230 3.39 -31.21 -5.67
N SER A 231 3.05 -30.26 -4.79
CA SER A 231 1.67 -29.83 -4.58
C SER A 231 1.56 -28.35 -4.20
N ASP A 232 0.44 -27.74 -4.54
CA ASP A 232 0.10 -26.39 -4.07
C ASP A 232 -0.41 -26.40 -2.62
N GLU A 233 -0.77 -25.23 -2.10
CA GLU A 233 -1.33 -25.06 -0.75
C GLU A 233 -2.66 -25.81 -0.56
N GLU A 234 -3.39 -26.10 -1.65
CA GLU A 234 -4.65 -26.86 -1.66
C GLU A 234 -4.45 -28.37 -1.91
N SER A 235 -3.19 -28.86 -1.91
CA SER A 235 -2.81 -30.25 -2.21
C SER A 235 -3.13 -30.71 -3.65
N LYS A 236 -3.36 -29.79 -4.59
CA LYS A 236 -3.39 -30.14 -6.02
C LYS A 236 -1.97 -30.39 -6.50
N ALA A 237 -1.81 -31.36 -7.39
CA ALA A 237 -0.52 -31.66 -7.98
C ALA A 237 -0.02 -30.47 -8.81
N LEU A 238 1.21 -30.04 -8.54
CA LEU A 238 1.96 -29.14 -9.41
C LEU A 238 2.78 -30.02 -10.35
N LEU A 239 2.62 -29.80 -11.66
CA LEU A 239 3.44 -30.44 -12.68
C LEU A 239 4.76 -29.71 -12.87
#